data_AF-A0A8T6SQG5-F1
#
_entry.id   AF-A0A8T6SQG5-F1
#
_cell.length_a   1.000
_cell.length_b   1.000
_cell.length_c   1.000
_cell.angle_alpha   90.00
_cell.angle_beta   90.00
_cell.angle_gamma   90.00
#
_symmetry.space_group_name_H-M   'P 1'
#
loop_
_entity.id
_entity.type
_entity.pdbx_description
1 polymer ?
#
loop_
_entity_poly.entity_id
_entity_poly.type
_entity_poly.pdbx_seq_one_letter_code
_entity_poly.pdbx_strand_id
1 'polypeptide(L)' 'VNPKNKFGALCHILDEKQIERAIIFCKTRRGTSKLASRLRRQGYNAKPLHGAFSQSQRERVSDNFRRGRLRLLVATNVA' A
#
# COMPACT_ATOMS: atom_id res chain seq x y z
N VAL A 1 -14.97 12.70 6.17
CA VAL A 1 -14.91 11.22 6.07
C VAL A 1 -14.70 10.60 7.45
N ASN A 2 -15.65 9.80 7.95
CA ASN A 2 -15.49 9.06 9.20
C ASN A 2 -14.26 8.10 9.08
N PRO A 3 -13.27 8.15 10.00
CA PRO A 3 -12.08 7.30 9.95
C PRO A 3 -12.38 5.80 9.87
N LYS A 4 -13.49 5.35 10.47
CA LYS A 4 -13.93 3.93 10.41
C LYS A 4 -14.32 3.52 8.98
N ASN A 5 -14.80 4.45 8.17
CA ASN A 5 -15.29 4.20 6.81
C ASN A 5 -14.20 4.31 5.74
N LYS A 6 -13.04 4.90 6.08
CA LYS A 6 -11.95 5.13 5.11
C LYS A 6 -11.47 3.86 4.40
N PHE A 7 -11.42 2.74 5.13
CA PHE A 7 -10.95 1.48 4.54
C PHE A 7 -11.95 0.90 3.53
N GLY A 8 -13.24 0.90 3.86
CA GLY A 8 -14.28 0.45 2.95
C GLY A 8 -14.34 1.32 1.69
N ALA A 9 -14.29 2.65 1.87
CA ALA A 9 -14.24 3.59 0.75
C ALA A 9 -13.01 3.37 -0.14
N LEU A 10 -11.84 3.09 0.44
CA LEU A 10 -10.63 2.76 -0.32
C LEU A 10 -10.82 1.49 -1.16
N CYS A 11 -11.34 0.41 -0.58
CA CYS A 11 -11.57 -0.84 -1.31
C CYS A 11 -12.55 -0.61 -2.47
N HIS A 12 -13.65 0.09 -2.20
CA HIS A 12 -14.63 0.45 -3.22
C HIS A 12 -14.01 1.23 -4.39
N ILE A 13 -13.17 2.23 -4.12
CA ILE A 13 -12.47 3.00 -5.16
C ILE A 13 -11.51 2.10 -5.96
N LEU A 14 -10.78 1.20 -5.28
CA LEU A 14 -9.84 0.29 -5.95
C LEU A 14 -10.55 -0.66 -6.92
N ASP A 15 -11.73 -1.15 -6.53
CA ASP A 15 -12.51 -2.10 -7.31
C ASP A 15 -13.27 -1.42 -8.44
N GLU A 16 -14.04 -0.37 -8.13
CA GLU A 16 -14.90 0.32 -9.10
C GLU A 16 -14.09 0.97 -10.22
N LYS A 17 -12.94 1.57 -9.88
CA LYS A 17 -12.06 2.22 -10.86
C LYS A 17 -11.06 1.26 -11.50
N GLN A 18 -11.13 -0.04 -11.19
CA GLN A 18 -10.23 -1.08 -11.71
C GLN A 18 -8.74 -0.69 -11.64
N ILE A 19 -8.31 -0.12 -10.51
CA ILE A 19 -6.99 0.51 -10.40
C ILE A 19 -5.89 -0.55 -10.55
N GLU A 20 -5.13 -0.49 -11.64
CA GLU A 20 -4.07 -1.46 -11.91
C GLU A 20 -2.89 -1.33 -10.95
N ARG A 21 -2.44 -0.09 -10.70
CA ARG A 21 -1.35 0.25 -9.78
C ARG A 21 -1.62 1.54 -9.03
N ALA A 22 -1.31 1.57 -7.73
CA ALA A 22 -1.43 2.79 -6.91
C ALA A 22 -0.42 2.85 -5.76
N ILE A 23 -0.10 4.09 -5.37
CA ILE A 23 0.65 4.39 -4.15
C ILE A 23 -0.31 5.01 -3.13
N ILE A 24 -0.35 4.48 -1.93
CA ILE A 24 -1.22 4.92 -0.84
C ILE A 24 -0.36 5.44 0.30
N PHE A 25 -0.45 6.74 0.57
CA PHE A 25 0.33 7.35 1.64
C PHE A 25 -0.34 7.23 3.01
N CYS A 26 0.44 6.86 4.02
CA CYS A 26 0.05 6.84 5.42
C CYS A 26 0.99 7.73 6.25
N LYS A 27 0.47 8.28 7.35
CA LYS A 27 1.25 9.14 8.25
C LYS A 27 2.39 8.41 8.98
N THR A 28 2.24 7.12 9.26
CA THR A 28 3.19 6.38 10.13
C THR A 28 3.61 5.04 9.52
N ARG A 29 4.81 4.56 9.89
CA ARG A 29 5.34 3.24 9.52
C ARG A 29 4.43 2.08 9.96
N ARG A 30 3.84 2.21 11.15
CA ARG A 30 2.84 1.24 11.64
C ARG A 30 1.56 1.28 10.80
N GLY A 31 1.16 2.48 10.37
CA GLY A 31 0.00 2.70 9.51
C GLY A 31 0.15 2.01 8.16
N THR A 32 1.30 2.16 7.50
CA THR A 32 1.56 1.50 6.21
C THR A 32 1.50 -0.02 6.33
N SER A 33 2.18 -0.60 7.34
CA SER A 33 2.16 -2.04 7.58
C SER A 33 0.76 -2.57 7.91
N LYS A 34 0.01 -1.87 8.76
CA LYS A 34 -1.37 -2.24 9.11
C LYS A 34 -2.29 -2.18 7.90
N LEU A 35 -2.21 -1.13 7.09
CA LEU A 35 -3.05 -0.98 5.91
C LEU A 35 -2.71 -2.02 4.84
N ALA A 36 -1.43 -2.23 4.53
CA ALA A 36 -1.00 -3.26 3.58
C ALA A 36 -1.46 -4.66 4.02
N SER A 37 -1.37 -4.97 5.31
CA SER A 37 -1.88 -6.23 5.87
C SER A 37 -3.40 -6.38 5.71
N ARG A 38 -4.18 -5.31 5.96
CA ARG A 38 -5.64 -5.31 5.74
C ARG A 38 -6.00 -5.50 4.27
N LEU A 39 -5.31 -4.79 3.37
CA LEU A 39 -5.52 -4.91 1.92
C LEU A 39 -5.22 -6.34 1.44
N ARG A 40 -4.13 -6.95 1.88
CA ARG A 40 -3.83 -8.36 1.56
C ARG A 40 -4.90 -9.33 2.06
N ARG A 41 -5.48 -9.10 3.25
CA ARG A 41 -6.62 -9.89 3.75
C ARG A 41 -7.90 -9.73 2.94
N GLN A 42 -7.99 -8.70 2.10
CA GLN A 42 -9.10 -8.52 1.16
C GLN A 42 -8.75 -9.00 -0.26
N GLY A 43 -7.61 -9.67 -0.45
CA GLY A 43 -7.17 -10.20 -1.74
C GLY A 43 -6.34 -9.23 -2.59
N TYR A 44 -6.10 -8.00 -2.13
CA TYR A 44 -5.26 -7.06 -2.88
C TYR A 44 -3.76 -7.41 -2.77
N ASN A 45 -3.05 -7.31 -3.89
CA ASN A 45 -1.59 -7.42 -3.93
C ASN A 45 -0.94 -6.12 -3.41
N ALA A 46 -0.72 -6.05 -2.09
CA ALA A 46 -0.24 -4.86 -1.40
C ALA A 46 0.99 -5.09 -0.50
N LYS A 47 1.97 -4.17 -0.54
CA LYS A 47 3.13 -4.17 0.36
C LYS A 47 3.41 -2.78 0.94
N PRO A 48 3.89 -2.71 2.19
CA PRO A 48 4.33 -1.45 2.76
C PRO A 48 5.74 -1.09 2.27
N LEU A 49 6.05 0.21 2.29
CA LEU A 49 7.40 0.76 2.09
C LEU A 49 7.59 1.90 3.09
N HIS A 50 8.60 1.78 3.96
CA HIS A 50 8.83 2.75 5.03
C HIS A 50 10.27 2.68 5.55
N GLY A 51 10.71 3.72 6.27
CA GLY A 51 12.11 3.88 6.68
C GLY A 51 12.76 2.75 7.51
N ALA A 52 11.99 1.85 8.14
CA ALA A 52 12.55 0.68 8.82
C ALA A 52 13.00 -0.45 7.87
N PHE A 53 12.76 -0.34 6.56
CA PHE A 53 13.25 -1.32 5.59
C PHE A 53 14.73 -1.08 5.31
N SER A 54 15.49 -2.17 5.19
CA SER A 54 16.85 -2.13 4.65
C SER A 54 16.83 -1.62 3.20
N GLN A 55 17.95 -1.10 2.73
CA GLN A 55 18.08 -0.64 1.35
C GLN A 55 17.69 -1.72 0.32
N SER A 56 18.19 -2.94 0.51
CA SER A 56 17.84 -4.10 -0.33
C SER A 56 16.34 -4.44 -0.33
N GLN A 57 15.66 -4.29 0.82
CA GLN A 57 14.21 -4.45 0.90
C GLN A 57 13.46 -3.35 0.15
N ARG A 58 13.92 -2.09 0.26
CA ARG A 58 13.33 -0.94 -0.46
C ARG A 58 13.46 -1.13 -1.96
N GLU A 59 14.64 -1.52 -2.44
CA GLU A 59 14.91 -1.80 -3.85
C GLU A 59 14.02 -2.94 -4.37
N ARG A 60 13.94 -4.05 -3.65
CA ARG A 60 13.08 -5.18 -4.03
C ARG A 60 11.61 -4.80 -4.13
N VAL A 61 11.09 -4.04 -3.17
CA VAL A 61 9.67 -3.61 -3.20
C VAL A 61 9.43 -2.63 -4.33
N SER A 62 10.33 -1.67 -4.52
CA SER A 62 10.24 -0.67 -5.58
C SER A 62 10.34 -1.30 -6.97
N ASP A 63 11.26 -2.25 -7.17
CA ASP A 63 11.40 -2.98 -8.43
C ASP A 63 10.16 -3.81 -8.75
N ASN A 64 9.60 -4.54 -7.76
CA ASN A 64 8.34 -5.26 -7.96
C ASN A 64 7.18 -4.34 -8.32
N PHE A 65 7.11 -3.14 -7.73
CA PHE A 65 6.09 -2.15 -8.08
C PHE A 65 6.28 -1.62 -9.51
N ARG A 66 7.50 -1.22 -9.88
CA ARG A 66 7.83 -0.73 -11.23
C ARG A 66 7.56 -1.79 -12.31
N ARG A 67 7.86 -3.06 -12.03
CA ARG A 67 7.62 -4.19 -12.95
C ARG A 67 6.17 -4.70 -12.95
N GLY A 68 5.25 -4.07 -12.22
CA GLY A 68 3.85 -4.49 -12.14
C GLY A 68 3.59 -5.77 -11.35
N ARG A 69 4.61 -6.36 -10.73
CA ARG A 69 4.49 -7.55 -9.86
C ARG A 69 3.84 -7.22 -8.51
N LEU A 70 3.84 -5.95 -8.12
CA LEU A 70 3.12 -5.40 -6.98
C LEU A 70 2.12 -4.34 -7.48
N ARG A 71 0.85 -4.48 -7.12
CA ARG A 71 -0.20 -3.52 -7.54
C ARG A 71 -0.30 -2.33 -6.59
N LEU A 72 -0.27 -2.55 -5.28
CA LEU A 72 -0.46 -1.48 -4.29
C LEU A 72 0.77 -1.30 -3.41
N LEU A 73 1.34 -0.10 -3.44
CA LEU A 73 2.45 0.30 -2.58
C LEU A 73 1.92 1.21 -1.47
N VAL A 74 2.11 0.83 -0.20
CA VAL A 74 1.64 1.64 0.93
C VAL A 74 2.83 2.32 1.61
N ALA A 75 2.97 3.64 1.46
CA ALA A 75 4.20 4.35 1.79
C ALA A 75 4.02 5.46 2.84
N THR A 76 5.12 5.86 3.49
CA THR A 76 5.23 7.16 4.19
C THR A 76 5.85 8.20 3.25
N ASN A 77 5.58 9.49 3.45
CA ASN A 77 6.17 10.57 2.63
C ASN A 77 7.70 10.60 2.67
N VAL A 78 8.29 10.07 3.76
CA VAL A 78 9.72 9.84 3.90
C VAL A 78 9.92 8.33 3.83
N ALA A 79 10.33 7.82 2.67
CA ALA A 79 10.61 6.41 2.42
C ALA A 79 11.80 6.28 1.46
#